data_AF-A0A6J0JKD1-F1
#
_entry.id   AF-A0A6J0JKD1-F1
#
_cell.length_a   1.000
_cell.length_b   1.000
_cell.length_c   1.000
_cell.angle_alpha   90.00
_cell.angle_beta   90.00
_cell.angle_gamma   90.00
#
_symmetry.space_group_name_H-M   'P 1'
#
loop_
_entity.id
_entity.type
_entity.pdbx_description
1 polymer ?
#
loop_
_entity_poly.entity_id
_entity_poly.type
_entity_poly.pdbx_seq_one_letter_code
_entity_poly.pdbx_strand_id
1 'polypeptide(L)'
;MDQSTAVVKSHIEKPFVFRGVDFKRWQQKMLFYLTTLNLAQCLTSEGPELPVEGDIPDETIKASEAWTQNEFLCKNYILNALDDSLYDVYHIFQTPKQLWESLEKKYKSEVASAKKFIVGKFLNFKMSDTVSVVKQVEEIQVIAHELRDESLGLNEAFLVASIIEKLPSTWRDFKIYLKHIHEDMSLEQLILKLRVEEENRKNENSEYSSMEAKANVIEGNNSKFKGFKNNKKVKKPFTFPKGANFKKKSQSAWKVWT
;
A
#
# COMPACT_ATOMS: atom_id res chain seq x y z
N MET A 1 -12.44 48.50 25.25
CA MET A 1 -11.99 47.13 24.91
C MET A 1 -12.23 46.98 23.43
N ASP A 2 -11.13 46.92 22.69
CA ASP A 2 -11.06 46.95 21.24
C ASP A 2 -11.34 45.53 20.70
N GLN A 3 -12.44 45.33 19.99
CA GLN A 3 -12.72 44.06 19.32
C GLN A 3 -12.09 44.11 17.93
N SER A 4 -10.82 43.72 17.86
CA SER A 4 -10.16 43.36 16.61
C SER A 4 -10.85 42.14 16.01
N THR A 5 -11.67 42.36 14.98
CA THR A 5 -12.12 41.31 14.08
C THR A 5 -10.93 40.88 13.22
N ALA A 6 -10.30 39.76 13.60
CA ALA A 6 -9.30 39.12 12.77
C ALA A 6 -9.97 38.71 11.44
N VAL A 7 -9.67 39.46 10.38
CA VAL A 7 -9.96 39.06 9.00
C VAL A 7 -9.16 37.78 8.76
N VAL A 8 -9.83 36.63 8.81
CA VAL A 8 -9.28 35.37 8.35
C VAL A 8 -9.02 35.55 6.85
N LYS A 9 -7.78 35.85 6.48
CA LYS A 9 -7.34 35.81 5.09
C LYS A 9 -7.51 34.38 4.60
N SER A 10 -8.56 34.13 3.84
CA SER A 10 -8.81 32.84 3.20
C SER A 10 -7.75 32.65 2.11
N HIS A 11 -6.65 31.98 2.44
CA HIS A 11 -5.75 31.39 1.45
C HIS A 11 -6.48 30.21 0.80
N ILE A 12 -7.44 30.51 -0.07
CA ILE A 12 -8.09 29.47 -0.89
C ILE A 12 -7.16 29.24 -2.08
N GLU A 13 -6.14 28.41 -1.90
CA GLU A 13 -5.31 27.95 -3.01
C GLU A 13 -6.20 27.33 -4.09
N LYS A 14 -6.08 27.84 -5.32
CA LYS A 14 -6.77 27.30 -6.49
C LYS A 14 -6.42 25.80 -6.61
N PRO A 15 -7.39 24.92 -6.89
CA PRO A 15 -7.08 23.51 -7.09
C PRO A 15 -6.12 23.36 -8.28
N PHE A 16 -5.16 22.46 -8.13
CA PHE A 16 -4.22 22.05 -9.15
C PHE A 16 -4.94 21.53 -10.40
N VAL A 17 -4.31 21.75 -11.54
CA VAL A 17 -4.83 21.38 -12.85
C VAL A 17 -4.85 19.86 -13.01
N PHE A 18 -6.01 19.31 -13.39
CA PHE A 18 -6.19 17.93 -13.80
C PHE A 18 -5.69 17.74 -15.22
N ARG A 19 -4.86 16.72 -15.42
CA ARG A 19 -4.27 16.38 -16.73
C ARG A 19 -4.64 14.96 -17.17
N GLY A 20 -5.74 14.42 -16.65
CA GLY A 20 -6.20 13.06 -16.95
C GLY A 20 -5.63 11.94 -16.07
N VAL A 21 -4.66 12.22 -15.18
CA VAL A 21 -4.03 11.23 -14.28
C VAL A 21 -4.35 11.50 -12.80
N ASP A 22 -4.29 10.46 -11.97
CA ASP A 22 -4.58 10.52 -10.52
C ASP A 22 -5.94 11.14 -10.18
N PHE A 23 -6.97 10.80 -10.96
CA PHE A 23 -8.31 11.41 -10.84
C PHE A 23 -8.85 11.42 -9.42
N LYS A 24 -8.64 10.35 -8.62
CA LYS A 24 -9.09 10.29 -7.22
C LYS A 24 -8.51 11.40 -6.35
N ARG A 25 -7.20 11.69 -6.50
CA ARG A 25 -6.52 12.74 -5.75
C ARG A 25 -7.00 14.13 -6.18
N TRP A 26 -7.15 14.34 -7.49
CA TRP A 26 -7.75 15.55 -8.05
C TRP A 26 -9.17 15.77 -7.56
N GLN A 27 -10.00 14.76 -7.68
CA GLN A 27 -11.39 14.78 -7.29
C GLN A 27 -11.56 15.14 -5.81
N GLN A 28 -10.80 14.52 -4.90
CA GLN A 28 -10.88 14.80 -3.47
C GLN A 28 -10.53 16.26 -3.15
N LYS A 29 -9.44 16.76 -3.72
CA LYS A 29 -9.00 18.13 -3.48
C LYS A 29 -9.92 19.17 -4.14
N MET A 30 -10.48 18.87 -5.31
CA MET A 30 -11.50 19.71 -5.95
C MET A 30 -12.79 19.74 -5.12
N LEU A 31 -13.25 18.58 -4.63
CA LEU A 31 -14.42 18.50 -3.76
C LEU A 31 -14.20 19.28 -2.45
N PHE A 32 -13.01 19.20 -1.86
CA PHE A 32 -12.64 20.00 -0.70
C PHE A 32 -12.70 21.50 -1.03
N TYR A 33 -12.10 21.94 -2.14
CA TYR A 33 -12.14 23.33 -2.59
C TYR A 33 -13.59 23.85 -2.76
N LEU A 34 -14.44 23.10 -3.47
CA LEU A 34 -15.85 23.47 -3.66
C LEU A 34 -16.62 23.50 -2.34
N THR A 35 -16.30 22.61 -1.39
CA THR A 35 -16.87 22.64 -0.03
C THR A 35 -16.49 23.93 0.71
N THR A 36 -15.23 24.37 0.63
CA THR A 36 -14.80 25.64 1.26
C THR A 36 -15.50 26.87 0.67
N LEU A 37 -16.00 26.76 -0.56
CA LEU A 37 -16.78 27.79 -1.25
C LEU A 37 -18.29 27.63 -1.09
N ASN A 38 -18.75 26.62 -0.34
CA ASN A 38 -20.17 26.26 -0.20
C ASN A 38 -20.88 25.91 -1.53
N LEU A 39 -20.14 25.34 -2.49
CA LEU A 39 -20.63 24.98 -3.83
C LEU A 39 -20.77 23.47 -4.06
N ALA A 40 -20.38 22.65 -3.09
CA ALA A 40 -20.38 21.19 -3.23
C ALA A 40 -21.78 20.60 -3.50
N GLN A 41 -22.85 21.26 -3.04
CA GLN A 41 -24.23 20.81 -3.26
C GLN A 41 -24.63 20.83 -4.74
N CYS A 42 -24.05 21.71 -5.55
CA CYS A 42 -24.31 21.75 -7.00
C CYS A 42 -23.84 20.50 -7.75
N LEU A 43 -23.03 19.64 -7.11
CA LEU A 43 -22.56 18.39 -7.71
C LEU A 43 -23.59 17.25 -7.58
N THR A 44 -24.52 17.35 -6.64
CA THR A 44 -25.40 16.23 -6.25
C THR A 44 -26.87 16.59 -6.24
N SER A 45 -27.20 17.80 -5.80
CA SER A 45 -28.58 18.26 -5.63
C SER A 45 -29.11 18.91 -6.89
N GLU A 46 -30.43 18.85 -7.04
CA GLU A 46 -31.14 19.67 -8.03
C GLU A 46 -31.57 20.98 -7.38
N GLY A 47 -31.73 22.02 -8.20
CA GLY A 47 -32.07 23.35 -7.71
C GLY A 47 -33.44 23.42 -7.04
N PRO A 48 -33.76 24.55 -6.39
CA PRO A 48 -35.06 24.76 -5.79
C PRO A 48 -36.18 24.57 -6.83
N GLU A 49 -37.18 23.74 -6.53
CA GLU A 49 -38.37 23.60 -7.37
C GLU A 49 -39.22 24.87 -7.27
N LEU A 50 -39.50 25.49 -8.42
CA LEU A 50 -40.42 26.62 -8.50
C LEU A 50 -41.87 26.10 -8.57
N PRO A 51 -42.79 26.60 -7.72
CA PRO A 51 -44.21 26.26 -7.82
C PRO A 51 -44.75 26.59 -9.22
N VAL A 52 -45.54 25.67 -9.79
CA VAL A 52 -46.09 25.81 -11.15
C VAL A 52 -47.30 26.75 -11.19
N GLU A 53 -48.01 26.92 -10.07
CA GLU A 53 -49.19 27.79 -9.96
C GLU A 53 -49.19 28.58 -8.63
N GLY A 54 -49.61 29.84 -8.69
CA GLY A 54 -49.67 30.77 -7.56
C GLY A 54 -48.57 31.83 -7.56
N ASP A 55 -48.67 32.81 -6.65
CA ASP A 55 -47.60 33.79 -6.43
C ASP A 55 -46.37 33.07 -5.85
N ILE A 56 -45.23 33.21 -6.54
CA ILE A 56 -43.95 32.67 -6.08
C ILE A 56 -43.43 33.61 -4.99
N PRO A 57 -43.14 33.11 -3.77
CA PRO A 57 -42.57 33.95 -2.73
C PRO A 57 -41.24 34.57 -3.16
N ASP A 58 -41.01 35.84 -2.81
CA ASP A 58 -39.75 36.55 -3.07
C ASP A 58 -38.51 35.77 -2.58
N GLU A 59 -38.65 35.05 -1.47
CA GLU A 59 -37.58 34.20 -0.92
C GLU A 59 -37.22 33.04 -1.86
N THR A 60 -38.22 32.43 -2.51
CA THR A 60 -38.02 31.33 -3.47
C THR A 60 -37.35 31.83 -4.74
N ILE A 61 -37.71 33.03 -5.22
CA ILE A 61 -37.05 33.67 -6.37
C ILE A 61 -35.57 33.93 -6.06
N LYS A 62 -35.28 34.55 -4.91
CA LYS A 62 -33.90 34.82 -4.47
C LYS A 62 -33.09 33.54 -4.31
N ALA A 63 -33.68 32.48 -3.76
CA ALA A 63 -33.02 31.18 -3.62
C ALA A 63 -32.70 30.56 -4.99
N SER A 64 -33.61 30.66 -5.96
CA SER A 64 -33.40 30.17 -7.34
C SER A 64 -32.30 30.94 -8.09
N GLU A 65 -32.27 32.26 -7.95
CA GLU A 65 -31.21 33.10 -8.52
C GLU A 65 -29.84 32.78 -7.91
N ALA A 66 -29.79 32.67 -6.57
CA ALA A 66 -28.57 32.30 -5.86
C ALA A 66 -28.08 30.89 -6.26
N TRP A 67 -29.00 29.94 -6.45
CA TRP A 67 -28.69 28.61 -6.94
C TRP A 67 -28.08 28.66 -8.35
N THR A 68 -28.69 29.42 -9.27
CA THR A 68 -28.20 29.58 -10.65
C THR A 68 -26.79 30.16 -10.68
N GLN A 69 -26.52 31.16 -9.83
CA GLN A 69 -25.19 31.73 -9.69
C GLN A 69 -24.19 30.71 -9.13
N ASN A 70 -24.58 29.93 -8.12
CA ASN A 70 -23.75 28.88 -7.55
C ASN A 70 -23.45 27.77 -8.56
N GLU A 71 -24.42 27.35 -9.38
CA GLU A 71 -24.20 26.36 -10.45
C GLU A 71 -23.21 26.88 -11.49
N PHE A 72 -23.37 28.13 -11.91
CA PHE A 72 -22.45 28.78 -12.84
C PHE A 72 -21.02 28.81 -12.28
N LEU A 73 -20.84 29.26 -11.03
CA LEU A 73 -19.53 29.32 -10.39
C LEU A 73 -18.92 27.92 -10.24
N CYS A 74 -19.70 26.96 -9.72
CA CYS A 74 -19.25 25.59 -9.50
C CYS A 74 -18.74 24.94 -10.80
N LYS A 75 -19.52 25.05 -11.88
CA LYS A 75 -19.12 24.57 -13.22
C LYS A 75 -17.81 25.22 -13.67
N ASN A 76 -17.70 26.54 -13.56
CA ASN A 76 -16.51 27.26 -14.00
C ASN A 76 -15.27 26.95 -13.16
N TYR A 77 -15.41 26.70 -11.85
CA TYR A 77 -14.29 26.28 -11.02
C TYR A 77 -13.76 24.90 -11.41
N ILE A 78 -14.65 23.96 -11.71
CA ILE A 78 -14.26 22.64 -12.21
C ILE A 78 -13.52 22.79 -13.53
N LEU A 79 -14.12 23.51 -14.50
CA LEU A 79 -13.53 23.72 -15.83
C LEU A 79 -12.15 24.39 -15.76
N ASN A 80 -11.99 25.42 -14.93
CA ASN A 80 -10.72 26.14 -14.76
C ASN A 80 -9.62 25.33 -14.05
N ALA A 81 -9.96 24.15 -13.56
CA ALA A 81 -9.02 23.19 -12.99
C ALA A 81 -8.79 21.98 -13.90
N LEU A 82 -9.32 21.99 -15.12
CA LEU A 82 -8.92 21.09 -16.19
C LEU A 82 -7.81 21.74 -17.00
N ASP A 83 -6.95 20.94 -17.63
CA ASP A 83 -6.06 21.46 -18.68
C ASP A 83 -6.88 21.77 -19.94
N ASP A 84 -6.30 22.58 -20.84
CA ASP A 84 -7.00 23.10 -22.02
C ASP A 84 -7.62 21.98 -22.88
N SER A 85 -6.91 20.84 -23.03
CA SER A 85 -7.41 19.71 -23.82
C SER A 85 -8.66 19.06 -23.23
N LEU A 86 -8.76 19.03 -21.89
CA LEU A 86 -9.93 18.53 -21.18
C LEU A 86 -11.02 19.59 -21.12
N TYR A 87 -10.68 20.88 -20.97
CA TYR A 87 -11.65 21.97 -21.04
C TYR A 87 -12.46 21.91 -22.34
N ASP A 88 -11.79 21.78 -23.48
CA ASP A 88 -12.42 21.73 -24.80
C ASP A 88 -13.42 20.57 -24.95
N VAL A 89 -13.18 19.45 -24.27
CA VAL A 89 -14.09 18.29 -24.27
C VAL A 89 -15.26 18.49 -23.31
N TYR A 90 -15.03 19.11 -22.15
CA TYR A 90 -15.97 19.10 -21.04
C TYR A 90 -16.78 20.40 -20.87
N HIS A 91 -16.44 21.49 -21.56
CA HIS A 91 -17.18 22.76 -21.44
C HIS A 91 -18.64 22.67 -21.92
N ILE A 92 -18.95 21.69 -22.77
CA ILE A 92 -20.29 21.46 -23.36
C ILE A 92 -21.37 21.06 -22.34
N PHE A 93 -20.97 20.52 -21.18
CA PHE A 93 -21.92 20.08 -20.14
C PHE A 93 -22.62 21.27 -19.51
N GLN A 94 -23.95 21.23 -19.40
CA GLN A 94 -24.73 22.40 -18.99
C GLN A 94 -24.67 22.64 -17.48
N THR A 95 -24.77 21.55 -16.70
CA THR A 95 -24.76 21.63 -15.24
C THR A 95 -23.45 21.12 -14.64
N PRO A 96 -23.03 21.64 -13.47
CA PRO A 96 -21.89 21.10 -12.74
C PRO A 96 -22.05 19.61 -12.39
N LYS A 97 -23.28 19.17 -12.08
CA LYS A 97 -23.62 17.75 -11.85
C LYS A 97 -23.29 16.87 -13.06
N GLN A 98 -23.79 17.21 -14.26
CA GLN A 98 -23.52 16.46 -15.49
C GLN A 98 -22.02 16.40 -15.83
N LEU A 99 -21.33 17.53 -15.65
CA LEU A 99 -19.88 17.62 -15.82
C LEU A 99 -19.15 16.68 -14.85
N TRP A 100 -19.50 16.74 -13.56
CA TRP A 100 -18.90 15.93 -12.51
C TRP A 100 -19.13 14.44 -12.74
N GLU A 101 -20.36 14.02 -13.04
CA GLU A 101 -20.73 12.63 -13.34
C GLU A 101 -19.99 12.10 -14.58
N SER A 102 -19.81 12.94 -15.60
CA SER A 102 -19.09 12.55 -16.82
C SER A 102 -17.60 12.35 -16.60
N LEU A 103 -16.98 13.21 -15.77
CA LEU A 103 -15.60 13.03 -15.32
C LEU A 103 -15.46 11.75 -14.49
N GLU A 104 -16.37 11.52 -13.54
CA GLU A 104 -16.39 10.30 -12.75
C GLU A 104 -16.53 9.05 -13.61
N LYS A 105 -17.47 9.03 -14.56
CA LYS A 105 -17.70 7.88 -15.43
C LYS A 105 -16.46 7.50 -16.24
N LYS A 106 -15.78 8.50 -16.80
CA LYS A 106 -14.57 8.26 -17.61
C LYS A 106 -13.40 7.78 -16.76
N TYR A 107 -13.12 8.47 -15.66
CA TYR A 107 -11.86 8.28 -14.90
C TYR A 107 -11.99 7.41 -13.65
N LYS A 108 -13.20 7.12 -13.12
CA LYS A 108 -13.38 6.08 -12.09
C LYS A 108 -13.27 4.66 -12.66
N SER A 109 -13.61 4.43 -13.93
CA SER A 109 -13.61 3.07 -14.51
C SER A 109 -12.19 2.53 -14.79
N GLU A 110 -11.23 3.41 -15.02
CA GLU A 110 -9.80 3.07 -15.12
C GLU A 110 -9.25 2.50 -13.79
N VAL A 111 -9.87 2.86 -12.66
CA VAL A 111 -9.54 2.34 -11.33
C VAL A 111 -9.89 0.85 -11.19
N ALA A 112 -10.91 0.33 -11.89
CA ALA A 112 -11.21 -1.11 -11.86
C ALA A 112 -10.11 -1.94 -12.54
N SER A 113 -9.49 -1.39 -13.59
CA SER A 113 -8.30 -1.96 -14.23
C SER A 113 -7.07 -1.82 -13.34
N ALA A 114 -6.90 -0.68 -12.65
CA ALA A 114 -5.84 -0.47 -11.67
C ALA A 114 -5.94 -1.45 -10.47
N LYS A 115 -7.15 -1.71 -9.95
CA LYS A 115 -7.41 -2.69 -8.89
C LYS A 115 -6.92 -4.09 -9.29
N LYS A 116 -7.34 -4.56 -10.46
CA LYS A 116 -6.91 -5.88 -10.99
C LYS A 116 -5.40 -5.92 -11.19
N PHE A 117 -4.81 -4.82 -11.64
CA PHE A 117 -3.36 -4.71 -11.83
C PHE A 117 -2.60 -4.78 -10.51
N ILE A 118 -2.99 -4.01 -9.49
CA ILE A 118 -2.33 -4.00 -8.16
C ILE A 118 -2.47 -5.36 -7.48
N VAL A 119 -3.65 -5.99 -7.54
CA VAL A 119 -3.85 -7.37 -7.06
C VAL A 119 -2.92 -8.33 -7.80
N GLY A 120 -2.84 -8.22 -9.13
CA GLY A 120 -1.90 -9.00 -9.93
C GLY A 120 -0.44 -8.78 -9.53
N LYS A 121 -0.03 -7.53 -9.30
CA LYS A 121 1.31 -7.13 -8.85
C LYS A 121 1.62 -7.78 -7.49
N PHE A 122 0.71 -7.72 -6.53
CA PHE A 122 0.88 -8.34 -5.22
C PHE A 122 0.99 -9.87 -5.32
N LEU A 123 0.03 -10.52 -6.01
CA LEU A 123 0.00 -11.99 -6.10
C LEU A 123 1.22 -12.54 -6.85
N ASN A 124 1.62 -11.89 -7.94
CA ASN A 124 2.74 -12.33 -8.78
C ASN A 124 4.12 -11.88 -8.28
N PHE A 125 4.20 -11.02 -7.25
CA PHE A 125 5.47 -10.63 -6.66
C PHE A 125 6.22 -11.87 -6.16
N LYS A 126 7.45 -12.07 -6.65
CA LYS A 126 8.35 -13.16 -6.27
C LYS A 126 9.66 -12.55 -5.83
N MET A 127 10.13 -12.91 -4.64
CA MET A 127 11.43 -12.44 -4.18
C MET A 127 12.56 -13.16 -4.91
N SER A 128 13.63 -12.43 -5.18
CA SER A 128 14.88 -12.92 -5.75
C SER A 128 15.95 -13.07 -4.68
N ASP A 129 16.78 -14.11 -4.83
CA ASP A 129 17.95 -14.36 -3.99
C ASP A 129 19.09 -13.32 -4.20
N THR A 130 19.05 -12.59 -5.31
CA THR A 130 20.08 -11.60 -5.69
C THR A 130 19.88 -10.21 -5.08
N VAL A 131 18.72 -9.96 -4.48
CA VAL A 131 18.34 -8.67 -3.89
C VAL A 131 18.08 -8.89 -2.40
N SER A 132 18.36 -7.87 -1.58
CA SER A 132 18.04 -7.91 -0.15
C SER A 132 16.55 -8.23 0.05
N VAL A 133 16.25 -9.18 0.94
CA VAL A 133 14.89 -9.54 1.32
C VAL A 133 14.22 -8.38 2.04
N VAL A 134 14.94 -7.65 2.88
CA VAL A 134 14.39 -6.48 3.60
C VAL A 134 13.91 -5.42 2.61
N LYS A 135 14.68 -5.10 1.57
CA LYS A 135 14.26 -4.17 0.51
C LYS A 135 13.02 -4.65 -0.24
N GLN A 136 12.99 -5.94 -0.58
CA GLN A 136 11.83 -6.53 -1.27
C GLN A 136 10.58 -6.57 -0.38
N VAL A 137 10.72 -6.66 0.95
CA VAL A 137 9.60 -6.50 1.88
C VAL A 137 9.06 -5.08 1.87
N GLU A 138 9.93 -4.06 1.83
CA GLU A 138 9.50 -2.66 1.70
C GLU A 138 8.70 -2.44 0.40
N GLU A 139 9.12 -3.04 -0.72
CA GLU A 139 8.34 -3.02 -1.97
C GLU A 139 6.96 -3.67 -1.82
N ILE A 140 6.87 -4.82 -1.13
CA ILE A 140 5.59 -5.46 -0.85
C ILE A 140 4.71 -4.57 0.06
N GLN A 141 5.29 -3.86 1.02
CA GLN A 141 4.55 -2.91 1.88
C GLN A 141 3.98 -1.76 1.06
N VAL A 142 4.72 -1.23 0.08
CA VAL A 142 4.22 -0.22 -0.86
C VAL A 142 3.01 -0.77 -1.63
N ILE A 143 3.10 -1.99 -2.16
CA ILE A 143 1.96 -2.63 -2.87
C ILE A 143 0.78 -2.85 -1.92
N ALA A 144 1.03 -3.24 -0.66
CA ALA A 144 -0.03 -3.43 0.34
C ALA A 144 -0.72 -2.09 0.69
N HIS A 145 0.01 -0.97 0.67
CA HIS A 145 -0.55 0.36 0.82
C HIS A 145 -1.42 0.73 -0.40
N GLU A 146 -0.93 0.50 -1.62
CA GLU A 146 -1.71 0.68 -2.87
C GLU A 146 -3.03 -0.11 -2.82
N LEU A 147 -3.00 -1.37 -2.33
CA LEU A 147 -4.21 -2.19 -2.12
C LEU A 147 -5.17 -1.56 -1.11
N ARG A 148 -4.65 -1.02 -0.01
CA ARG A 148 -5.46 -0.34 1.01
C ARG A 148 -6.15 0.90 0.45
N ASP A 149 -5.44 1.69 -0.35
CA ASP A 149 -6.00 2.88 -1.00
C ASP A 149 -7.16 2.51 -1.92
N GLU A 150 -7.12 1.33 -2.54
CA GLU A 150 -8.18 0.78 -3.40
C GLU A 150 -9.31 0.04 -2.67
N SER A 151 -9.34 0.13 -1.33
CA SER A 151 -10.30 -0.57 -0.46
C SER A 151 -10.17 -2.10 -0.52
N LEU A 152 -9.00 -2.61 -0.89
CA LEU A 152 -8.62 -4.02 -0.90
C LEU A 152 -7.59 -4.33 0.20
N GLY A 153 -7.69 -3.62 1.32
CA GLY A 153 -6.74 -3.73 2.43
C GLY A 153 -6.59 -5.17 2.91
N LEU A 154 -5.34 -5.60 3.08
CA LEU A 154 -5.01 -6.90 3.64
C LEU A 154 -4.95 -6.78 5.17
N ASN A 155 -5.48 -7.79 5.86
CA ASN A 155 -5.22 -7.90 7.29
C ASN A 155 -3.73 -8.21 7.53
N GLU A 156 -3.22 -7.82 8.70
CA GLU A 156 -1.79 -7.92 8.99
C GLU A 156 -1.29 -9.37 8.95
N ALA A 157 -2.05 -10.30 9.53
CA ALA A 157 -1.72 -11.72 9.53
C ALA A 157 -1.57 -12.30 8.10
N PHE A 158 -2.44 -11.91 7.18
CA PHE A 158 -2.38 -12.32 5.78
C PHE A 158 -1.16 -11.72 5.07
N LEU A 159 -0.83 -10.45 5.36
CA LEU A 159 0.36 -9.81 4.81
C LEU A 159 1.64 -10.52 5.30
N VAL A 160 1.73 -10.81 6.61
CA VAL A 160 2.84 -11.57 7.22
C VAL A 160 2.97 -12.95 6.57
N ALA A 161 1.87 -13.72 6.49
CA ALA A 161 1.86 -15.03 5.84
C ALA A 161 2.27 -14.94 4.36
N SER A 162 1.79 -13.92 3.64
CA SER A 162 2.13 -13.70 2.23
C SER A 162 3.61 -13.41 2.02
N ILE A 163 4.22 -12.61 2.90
CA ILE A 163 5.67 -12.31 2.85
C ILE A 163 6.47 -13.59 3.11
N ILE A 164 6.10 -14.37 4.13
CA ILE A 164 6.74 -15.67 4.43
C ILE A 164 6.64 -16.62 3.24
N GLU A 165 5.49 -16.67 2.57
CA GLU A 165 5.33 -17.50 1.38
C GLU A 165 6.20 -17.07 0.20
N LYS A 166 6.41 -15.76 0.05
CA LYS A 166 7.19 -15.17 -1.04
C LYS A 166 8.71 -15.22 -0.83
N LEU A 167 9.18 -15.66 0.35
CA LEU A 167 10.61 -15.76 0.63
C LEU A 167 11.34 -16.59 -0.44
N PRO A 168 12.55 -16.16 -0.84
CA PRO A 168 13.32 -16.85 -1.87
C PRO A 168 13.66 -18.30 -1.53
N SER A 169 14.04 -19.08 -2.53
CA SER A 169 14.33 -20.51 -2.37
C SER A 169 15.50 -20.77 -1.40
N THR A 170 16.50 -19.88 -1.35
CA THR A 170 17.63 -20.06 -0.43
C THR A 170 17.27 -19.79 1.04
N TRP A 171 16.09 -19.22 1.29
CA TRP A 171 15.53 -18.98 2.63
C TRP A 171 14.61 -20.12 3.12
N ARG A 172 14.60 -21.27 2.44
CA ARG A 172 13.66 -22.38 2.69
C ARG A 172 13.62 -22.83 4.16
N ASP A 173 14.77 -23.03 4.80
CA ASP A 173 14.81 -23.51 6.18
C ASP A 173 14.31 -22.44 7.17
N PHE A 174 14.68 -21.17 6.95
CA PHE A 174 14.16 -20.06 7.75
C PHE A 174 12.65 -19.87 7.56
N LYS A 175 12.15 -20.01 6.32
CA LYS A 175 10.72 -20.02 6.01
C LYS A 175 9.98 -21.12 6.80
N ILE A 176 10.55 -22.32 6.88
CA ILE A 176 9.98 -23.42 7.67
C ILE A 176 9.99 -23.07 9.17
N TYR A 177 11.08 -22.47 9.68
CA TYR A 177 11.14 -21.99 11.05
C TYR A 177 10.03 -20.98 11.34
N LEU A 178 9.84 -19.96 10.48
CA LEU A 178 8.82 -18.93 10.66
C LEU A 178 7.40 -19.52 10.70
N LYS A 179 7.12 -20.53 9.87
CA LYS A 179 5.80 -21.21 9.84
C LYS A 179 5.46 -22.00 11.10
N HIS A 180 6.45 -22.40 11.88
CA HIS A 180 6.23 -23.16 13.12
C HIS A 180 6.14 -22.29 14.37
N ILE A 181 6.27 -20.97 14.23
CA ILE A 181 6.07 -20.05 15.33
C ILE A 181 4.56 -19.99 15.60
N HIS A 182 4.17 -20.40 16.81
CA HIS A 182 2.76 -20.49 17.23
C HIS A 182 2.19 -19.17 17.76
N GLU A 183 3.02 -18.15 17.92
CA GLU A 183 2.61 -16.81 18.33
C GLU A 183 2.24 -15.97 17.10
N ASP A 184 1.16 -15.20 17.20
CA ASP A 184 0.78 -14.22 16.18
C ASP A 184 1.93 -13.22 16.02
N MET A 185 2.58 -13.24 14.85
CA MET A 185 3.71 -12.40 14.54
C MET A 185 3.24 -11.11 13.87
N SER A 186 3.65 -9.96 14.42
CA SER A 186 3.41 -8.66 13.77
C SER A 186 4.35 -8.46 12.57
N LEU A 187 4.01 -7.52 11.69
CA LEU A 187 4.84 -7.20 10.53
C LEU A 187 6.23 -6.69 10.94
N GLU A 188 6.32 -5.89 11.99
CA GLU A 188 7.59 -5.36 12.52
C GLU A 188 8.47 -6.49 13.08
N GLN A 189 7.87 -7.44 13.79
CA GLN A 189 8.58 -8.61 14.31
C GLN A 189 9.13 -9.47 13.17
N LEU A 190 8.35 -9.67 12.11
CA LEU A 190 8.81 -10.38 10.91
C LEU A 190 10.00 -9.66 10.27
N ILE A 191 9.90 -8.35 10.05
CA ILE A 191 10.97 -7.55 9.43
C ILE A 191 12.25 -7.61 10.27
N LEU A 192 12.15 -7.53 11.59
CA LEU A 192 13.29 -7.66 12.49
C LEU A 192 13.97 -9.03 12.33
N LYS A 193 13.19 -10.12 12.34
CA LYS A 193 13.71 -11.48 12.16
C LYS A 193 14.38 -11.67 10.81
N LEU A 194 13.77 -11.14 9.73
CA LEU A 194 14.35 -11.18 8.38
C LEU A 194 15.66 -10.40 8.29
N ARG A 195 15.76 -9.24 8.94
CA ARG A 195 16.99 -8.44 8.96
C ARG A 195 18.14 -9.18 9.63
N VAL A 196 17.90 -9.75 10.81
CA VAL A 196 18.91 -10.51 11.56
C VAL A 196 19.38 -11.73 10.76
N GLU A 197 18.46 -12.47 10.17
CA GLU A 197 18.81 -13.63 9.35
C GLU A 197 19.60 -13.23 8.09
N GLU A 198 19.23 -12.13 7.44
CA GLU A 198 19.96 -11.65 6.26
C GLU A 198 21.42 -11.29 6.61
N GLU A 199 21.64 -10.65 7.75
CA GLU A 199 22.99 -10.34 8.26
C GLU A 199 23.78 -11.61 8.60
N ASN A 200 23.16 -12.59 9.26
CA ASN A 200 23.79 -13.89 9.55
C ASN A 200 24.27 -14.58 8.27
N ARG A 201 23.44 -14.62 7.23
CA ARG A 201 23.77 -15.26 5.96
C ARG A 201 24.88 -14.54 5.19
N LYS A 202 24.97 -13.20 5.31
CA LYS A 202 26.10 -12.43 4.76
C LYS A 202 27.41 -12.78 5.47
N ASN A 203 27.37 -12.92 6.80
CA ASN A 203 28.54 -13.26 7.60
C ASN A 203 29.05 -14.68 7.28
N GLU A 204 28.17 -15.66 7.17
CA GLU A 204 28.53 -17.04 6.79
C GLU A 204 29.15 -17.12 5.39
N ASN A 205 28.59 -16.40 4.40
CA ASN A 205 29.15 -16.34 3.06
C ASN A 205 30.53 -15.66 3.01
N SER A 206 30.73 -14.62 3.83
CA SER A 206 32.02 -13.95 3.97
C SER A 206 33.07 -14.86 4.62
N GLU A 207 32.70 -15.65 5.63
CA GLU A 207 33.59 -16.63 6.25
C GLU A 207 33.97 -17.75 5.29
N TYR A 208 33.01 -18.27 4.52
CA TYR A 208 33.28 -19.30 3.51
C TYR A 208 34.24 -18.80 2.42
N SER A 209 34.01 -17.60 1.89
CA SER A 209 34.88 -16.97 0.88
C SER A 209 36.29 -16.70 1.43
N SER A 210 36.41 -16.31 2.71
CA SER A 210 37.69 -16.13 3.39
C SER A 210 38.45 -17.45 3.62
N MET A 211 37.74 -18.55 3.90
CA MET A 211 38.34 -19.87 4.02
C MET A 211 38.80 -20.43 2.66
N GLU A 212 38.03 -20.20 1.59
CA GLU A 212 38.36 -20.65 0.23
C GLU A 212 39.53 -19.86 -0.37
N ALA A 213 39.61 -18.55 -0.14
CA ALA A 213 40.74 -17.72 -0.56
C ALA A 213 42.07 -18.07 0.15
N LYS A 214 42.00 -18.63 1.36
CA LYS A 214 43.18 -19.09 2.13
C LYS A 214 43.66 -20.49 1.75
N ALA A 215 42.93 -21.22 0.92
CA ALA A 215 43.27 -22.59 0.53
C ALA A 215 44.19 -22.69 -0.71
N ASN A 216 44.46 -21.58 -1.41
CA ASN A 216 45.30 -21.56 -2.62
C ASN A 216 46.58 -20.72 -2.45
N VAL A 217 47.51 -21.17 -1.59
CA VAL A 217 48.95 -20.91 -1.75
C VAL A 217 49.72 -22.13 -1.24
N ILE A 218 50.34 -22.87 -2.16
CA ILE A 218 51.74 -23.37 -2.13
C ILE A 218 51.95 -24.13 -3.46
N GLU A 219 52.61 -23.47 -4.41
CA GLU A 219 53.33 -24.12 -5.50
C GLU A 219 54.83 -23.92 -5.19
N GLY A 220 55.59 -25.01 -5.02
CA GLY A 220 57.03 -24.91 -4.81
C GLY A 220 57.70 -26.07 -4.05
N ASN A 221 58.14 -27.07 -4.81
CA ASN A 221 59.33 -27.91 -4.61
C ASN A 221 59.52 -28.81 -3.36
N ASN A 222 59.37 -30.11 -3.62
CA ASN A 222 60.31 -31.20 -3.37
C ASN A 222 61.26 -31.11 -2.14
N SER A 223 60.94 -31.86 -1.08
CA SER A 223 61.90 -32.78 -0.44
C SER A 223 61.19 -33.80 0.46
N LYS A 224 61.65 -35.04 0.41
CA LYS A 224 61.19 -36.17 1.22
C LYS A 224 61.64 -35.97 2.68
N PHE A 225 60.76 -36.18 3.66
CA PHE A 225 61.03 -37.04 4.84
C PHE A 225 59.80 -37.28 5.75
N LYS A 226 59.57 -38.58 6.03
CA LYS A 226 58.94 -39.24 7.19
C LYS A 226 57.83 -38.54 8.00
N GLY A 227 56.59 -38.98 7.71
CA GLY A 227 55.75 -39.79 8.60
C GLY A 227 55.38 -39.25 9.98
N PHE A 228 54.13 -38.77 10.13
CA PHE A 228 53.38 -38.81 11.39
C PHE A 228 51.90 -39.14 11.17
N LYS A 229 51.35 -39.85 12.16
CA LYS A 229 50.14 -40.67 12.15
C LYS A 229 48.85 -39.88 11.91
N ASN A 230 47.95 -40.52 11.17
CA ASN A 230 46.52 -40.20 11.07
C ASN A 230 45.88 -40.06 12.46
N ASN A 231 45.18 -38.95 12.69
CA ASN A 231 44.10 -38.92 13.66
C ASN A 231 42.88 -38.23 13.04
N LYS A 232 42.01 -39.04 12.41
CA LYS A 232 40.68 -38.61 11.97
C LYS A 232 39.86 -38.25 13.22
N LYS A 233 39.71 -36.96 13.51
CA LYS A 233 38.61 -36.50 14.37
C LYS A 233 37.33 -36.53 13.54
N VAL A 234 36.61 -37.63 13.68
CA VAL A 234 35.22 -37.78 13.21
C VAL A 234 34.39 -36.66 13.84
N LYS A 235 33.74 -35.84 13.01
CA LYS A 235 32.72 -34.88 13.43
C LYS A 235 31.59 -35.68 14.11
N LYS A 236 31.31 -35.40 15.39
CA LYS A 236 30.16 -35.99 16.09
C LYS A 236 28.87 -35.50 15.44
N PRO A 237 27.85 -36.36 15.23
CA PRO A 237 26.52 -35.90 14.83
C PRO A 237 25.84 -35.17 15.99
N PHE A 238 25.04 -34.17 15.65
CA PHE A 238 24.22 -33.41 16.60
C PHE A 238 23.18 -34.36 17.24
N THR A 239 23.30 -34.59 18.55
CA THR A 239 22.34 -35.37 19.33
C THR A 239 21.35 -34.43 20.03
N PHE A 240 20.06 -34.60 19.74
CA PHE A 240 18.95 -33.95 20.47
C PHE A 240 18.93 -34.38 21.95
N PRO A 241 18.68 -33.47 22.91
CA PRO A 241 18.32 -33.86 24.27
C PRO A 241 16.87 -34.39 24.28
N LYS A 242 16.69 -35.67 24.65
CA LYS A 242 15.39 -36.24 25.00
C LYS A 242 15.08 -35.98 26.49
N GLY A 243 13.99 -35.25 26.72
CA GLY A 243 12.98 -35.54 27.75
C GLY A 243 13.25 -35.13 29.20
N ALA A 244 12.47 -34.15 29.68
CA ALA A 244 11.99 -34.14 31.06
C ALA A 244 10.45 -34.27 31.04
N ASN A 245 9.94 -35.25 31.78
CA ASN A 245 8.54 -35.64 31.90
C ASN A 245 7.66 -34.50 32.43
N PHE A 246 6.51 -34.25 31.79
CA PHE A 246 5.36 -33.65 32.46
C PHE A 246 4.09 -34.48 32.20
N LYS A 247 3.38 -34.77 33.29
CA LYS A 247 2.27 -35.73 33.39
C LYS A 247 1.08 -35.36 32.48
N LYS A 248 0.51 -36.39 31.86
CA LYS A 248 -0.82 -36.39 31.24
C LYS A 248 -1.89 -35.86 32.22
N LYS A 249 -2.73 -34.94 31.73
CA LYS A 249 -4.17 -34.95 32.03
C LYS A 249 -4.93 -34.79 30.71
N SER A 250 -5.77 -35.79 30.45
CA SER A 250 -6.74 -35.85 29.37
C SER A 250 -8.01 -35.09 29.75
N GLN A 251 -8.59 -34.33 28.83
CA GLN A 251 -10.03 -34.37 28.53
C GLN A 251 -10.38 -33.55 27.27
N SER A 252 -10.63 -34.29 26.18
CA SER A 252 -11.73 -34.18 25.20
C SER A 252 -12.50 -32.87 25.00
N ALA A 253 -12.54 -32.39 23.75
CA ALA A 253 -13.77 -32.04 23.02
C ALA A 253 -13.48 -31.77 21.53
N TRP A 254 -13.94 -32.65 20.63
CA TRP A 254 -14.10 -32.31 19.22
C TRP A 254 -15.55 -31.85 19.02
N LYS A 255 -15.77 -30.62 18.54
CA LYS A 255 -17.06 -30.22 17.97
C LYS A 255 -16.88 -29.92 16.49
N VAL A 256 -17.50 -30.80 15.71
CA VAL A 256 -17.81 -30.68 14.29
C VAL A 256 -18.72 -29.46 14.10
N TRP A 257 -18.50 -28.68 13.05
CA TRP A 257 -19.50 -27.73 12.53
C TRP A 257 -20.00 -28.25 11.19
N THR A 258 -21.29 -28.57 11.14
CA THR A 258 -22.15 -28.53 9.96
C THR A 258 -22.61 -27.10 9.72
#